data_AF-A0A521FU38-F1
#
_entry.id   AF-A0A521FU38-F1
#
_cell.length_a   1.000
_cell.length_b   1.000
_cell.length_c   1.000
_cell.angle_alpha   90.00
_cell.angle_beta   90.00
_cell.angle_gamma   90.00
#
_symmetry.space_group_name_H-M   'P 1'
#
loop_
_entity.id
_entity.type
_entity.pdbx_description
1 polymer ?
#
loop_
_entity_poly.entity_id
_entity_poly.type
_entity_poly.pdbx_seq_one_letter_code
_entity_poly.pdbx_strand_id
1 'polypeptide(L)' 'MLHTALEAGVSPETLRKIESGRVATPAFPTIAAIADVLGLSLDAVWAEINPSDGAAGPAGPDRAAGQRLVS' A
#
# COMPACT_ATOMS: atom_id res chain seq x y z
N MET A 1 3.51 -5.71 -14.52
CA MET A 1 4.45 -4.60 -14.78
C MET A 1 3.92 -3.56 -15.76
N LEU A 2 3.81 -3.82 -17.07
CA LEU A 2 3.34 -2.80 -18.03
C LEU A 2 1.94 -2.27 -17.66
N HIS A 3 0.98 -3.17 -17.46
CA HIS A 3 -0.40 -2.82 -17.09
C HIS A 3 -0.45 -2.01 -15.79
N THR A 4 0.18 -2.53 -14.73
CA THR A 4 0.30 -1.87 -13.42
C THR A 4 0.86 -0.46 -13.53
N ALA A 5 1.93 -0.27 -14.32
CA ALA A 5 2.55 1.03 -14.48
C ALA A 5 1.61 2.02 -15.16
N LEU A 6 0.95 1.60 -16.24
CA LEU A 6 0.02 2.45 -17.00
C LEU A 6 -1.20 2.83 -16.16
N GLU A 7 -1.78 1.89 -15.41
CA GLU A 7 -2.90 2.17 -14.50
C GLU A 7 -2.49 3.09 -13.36
N ALA A 8 -1.27 2.95 -12.83
CA ALA A 8 -0.75 3.81 -11.77
C ALA A 8 -0.24 5.18 -12.27
N GLY A 9 -0.37 5.47 -13.58
CA GLY A 9 0.07 6.74 -14.16
C GLY A 9 1.59 6.93 -14.20
N VAL A 10 2.37 5.85 -14.20
CA VAL A 10 3.83 5.88 -14.27
C VAL A 10 4.36 5.14 -15.49
N SER A 11 5.55 5.53 -15.96
CA SER A 11 6.19 4.77 -17.04
C SER A 11 6.63 3.37 -16.53
N PRO A 12 6.59 2.33 -17.38
CA PRO A 12 7.11 1.00 -17.00
C PRO A 12 8.58 1.02 -16.56
N GLU A 13 9.37 1.92 -17.15
CA GLU A 13 10.77 2.13 -16.77
C GLU A 13 10.90 2.77 -15.38
N THR A 14 10.01 3.71 -15.04
CA THR A 14 9.94 4.29 -13.68
C THR A 14 9.62 3.21 -12.65
N LEU A 15 8.62 2.35 -12.93
CA LEU A 15 8.26 1.25 -12.04
C LEU A 15 9.43 0.28 -11.83
N ARG A 16 10.16 -0.09 -12.91
CA ARG A 16 11.39 -0.89 -12.82
C ARG A 16 12.47 -0.24 -11.97
N LYS A 17 12.64 1.07 -12.06
CA LYS A 17 13.61 1.81 -11.22
C LYS A 17 13.19 1.81 -9.76
N ILE A 18 11.89 1.92 -9.46
CA ILE A 18 11.38 1.84 -8.09
C ILE A 18 11.65 0.45 -7.51
N GLU A 19 11.28 -0.61 -8.22
CA GLU A 19 11.49 -2.00 -7.76
C GLU A 19 12.96 -2.35 -7.57
N SER A 20 13.83 -1.87 -8.44
CA SER A 20 15.28 -2.08 -8.32
C SER A 20 15.96 -1.16 -7.30
N GLY A 21 15.22 -0.29 -6.62
CA GLY A 21 15.77 0.69 -5.66
C GLY A 21 16.58 1.82 -6.31
N ARG A 22 16.51 1.98 -7.63
CA ARG A 22 17.18 3.05 -8.39
C ARG A 22 16.45 4.39 -8.35
N VAL A 23 15.31 4.45 -7.64
CA VAL A 23 14.68 5.70 -7.22
C VAL A 23 14.84 5.79 -5.71
N ALA A 24 15.79 6.60 -5.23
CA ALA A 24 16.09 6.70 -3.81
C ALA A 24 14.92 7.26 -2.98
N THR A 25 14.14 8.17 -3.56
CA THR A 25 13.01 8.85 -2.90
C THR A 25 11.84 9.01 -3.87
N PRO A 26 11.09 7.94 -4.17
CA PRO A 26 9.88 8.06 -4.97
C PRO A 26 8.88 8.95 -4.24
N ALA A 27 8.14 9.76 -5.00
CA ALA A 27 7.12 10.63 -4.42
C ALA A 27 6.01 9.77 -3.78
N PHE A 28 5.54 10.15 -2.59
CA PHE A 28 4.48 9.40 -1.90
C PHE A 28 3.23 9.15 -2.76
N PRO A 29 2.69 10.12 -3.53
CA PRO A 29 1.55 9.87 -4.42
C PRO A 29 1.80 8.76 -5.44
N THR A 30 3.04 8.59 -5.89
CA THR A 30 3.43 7.51 -6.81
C THR A 30 3.31 6.15 -6.14
N ILE A 31 3.75 6.03 -4.88
CA ILE A 31 3.62 4.79 -4.11
C ILE A 31 2.15 4.48 -3.82
N ALA A 32 1.36 5.50 -3.47
CA ALA A 32 -0.07 5.37 -3.23
C ALA A 32 -0.83 4.87 -4.47
N ALA A 33 -0.55 5.43 -5.65
CA ALA A 33 -1.17 5.00 -6.91
C ALA A 33 -0.82 3.55 -7.28
N ILE A 34 0.45 3.14 -7.09
CA ILE A 34 0.86 1.76 -7.34
C ILE A 34 0.16 0.79 -6.37
N ALA A 35 0.04 1.16 -5.10
CA ALA A 35 -0.64 0.34 -4.09
C ALA A 35 -2.13 0.15 -4.41
N ASP A 36 -2.82 1.23 -4.82
CA ASP A 36 -4.23 1.20 -5.22
C ASP A 36 -4.48 0.22 -6.38
N VAL A 37 -3.68 0.31 -7.45
CA VAL A 37 -3.76 -0.59 -8.61
C VAL A 37 -3.51 -2.05 -8.24
N LEU A 38 -2.64 -2.31 -7.25
CA LEU A 38 -2.35 -3.65 -6.75
C LEU A 38 -3.38 -4.15 -5.72
N GLY A 39 -4.35 -3.33 -5.32
CA GLY A 39 -5.31 -3.66 -4.28
C GLY A 39 -4.67 -3.79 -2.89
N LEU A 40 -3.55 -3.11 -2.66
CA LEU A 40 -2.81 -3.14 -1.40
C LEU A 40 -3.12 -1.91 -0.55
N SER A 41 -3.36 -2.14 0.74
CA SER A 41 -3.39 -1.03 1.72
C SER A 41 -1.98 -0.53 1.98
N LEU A 42 -1.81 0.79 2.08
CA LEU A 42 -0.55 1.40 2.50
C LEU A 42 -0.14 0.98 3.91
N ASP A 43 -1.09 0.68 4.80
CA ASP A 43 -0.79 0.12 6.13
C ASP A 43 -0.16 -1.27 6.03
N ALA A 44 -0.64 -2.10 5.09
CA ALA A 44 -0.09 -3.43 4.87
C ALA A 44 1.33 -3.36 4.30
N VAL A 45 1.56 -2.43 3.35
CA VAL A 45 2.90 -2.16 2.82
C VAL A 45 3.85 -1.68 3.93
N TRP A 46 3.39 -0.77 4.79
CA TRP A 46 4.17 -0.26 5.92
C TRP A 46 4.53 -1.34 6.94
N ALA A 47 3.58 -2.22 7.27
CA ALA A 47 3.79 -3.32 8.20
C ALA A 47 4.83 -4.33 7.70
N GLU A 48 4.88 -4.59 6.39
CA GLU A 48 5.85 -5.50 5.78
C GLU A 48 7.29 -4.96 5.88
N ILE A 49 7.48 -3.64 5.69
CA ILE A 49 8.82 -3.02 5.72
C ILE A 49 9.26 -2.61 7.13
N ASN A 50 8.33 -2.51 8.07
CA ASN A 50 8.60 -2.29 9.50
C ASN A 50 8.06 -3.48 10.30
N PRO A 51 8.66 -4.68 10.16
CA PRO A 51 8.33 -5.77 11.06
C PRO A 51 8.68 -5.29 12.46
N SER A 52 7.67 -4.96 13.25
CA SER A 52 7.86 -4.67 14.67
C SER A 52 8.45 -5.95 15.25
N ASP A 53 9.65 -5.86 15.83
CA ASP A 53 10.29 -6.97 16.52
C ASP A 53 9.44 -7.33 17.75
N GLY A 54 8.39 -8.13 17.54
CA GLY A 54 7.48 -8.61 18.57
C GLY A 54 6.23 -7.74 18.82
N ALA A 55 5.07 -8.39 18.70
CA ALA A 55 3.78 -8.05 19.33
C ALA A 55 2.90 -6.95 18.71
N ALA A 56 2.13 -7.33 17.70
CA ALA A 56 0.68 -7.10 17.71
C ALA A 56 -0.02 -8.36 17.22
N GLY A 57 -0.83 -8.97 18.09
CA GLY A 57 -1.61 -10.18 17.78
C GLY A 57 -2.63 -9.97 16.65
N PRO A 58 -3.39 -11.01 16.26
CA PRO A 58 -4.27 -10.94 15.10
C PRO A 58 -5.27 -9.79 15.28
N ALA A 59 -5.21 -8.81 14.38
CA ALA A 59 -6.24 -7.80 14.25
C ALA A 59 -7.56 -8.52 13.91
N GLY A 60 -8.37 -8.78 14.93
CA GLY A 60 -9.73 -9.28 14.76
C GLY A 60 -10.58 -8.27 13.98
N PRO A 61 -11.62 -8.72 13.27
CA PRO A 61 -12.42 -7.84 12.42
C PRO A 61 -13.41 -7.05 13.28
N ASP A 62 -13.13 -5.78 13.58
CA ASP A 62 -14.19 -4.87 14.05
C ASP A 62 -14.74 -4.06 12.86
N ARG A 63 -15.59 -4.72 12.07
CA ARG A 63 -16.47 -4.10 11.08
C ARG A 63 -17.92 -4.01 11.62
N ALA A 64 -18.09 -3.82 12.93
CA ALA A 64 -19.41 -3.94 13.56
C ALA A 64 -19.68 -2.95 14.71
N ALA A 65 -19.25 -1.69 14.61
CA ALA A 65 -19.63 -0.66 15.60
C ALA A 65 -20.17 0.66 15.00
N GLY A 66 -20.56 0.67 13.72
CA GLY A 66 -21.11 1.85 13.05
C GLY A 66 -22.63 1.90 12.92
N GLN A 67 -23.37 0.89 13.37
CA GLN A 67 -24.82 0.83 13.20
C GLN A 67 -25.50 0.56 14.53
N ARG A 68 -26.11 1.62 15.07
CA ARG A 68 -27.28 1.67 15.96
C ARG A 68 -27.03 2.62 17.15
N LEU A 69 -27.38 3.89 16.94
CA LEU A 69 -28.04 4.68 17.98
C LEU A 69 -29.18 5.46 17.30
N VAL A 70 -30.34 4.81 17.21
CA VAL A 70 -31.65 5.44 17.01
C VAL A 70 -32.51 4.95 18.17
N SER A 71 -33.20 5.91 18.78
CA SER A 71 -34.15 5.85 19.91
C SER A 71 -33.52 5.85 21.30
#